data_AF-A0A0C2CLC7-F1
#
_entry.id   AF-A0A0C2CLC7-F1
#
_cell.length_a   1.000
_cell.length_b   1.000
_cell.length_c   1.000
_cell.angle_alpha   90.00
_cell.angle_beta   90.00
_cell.angle_gamma   90.00
#
_symmetry.space_group_name_H-M   'P 1'
#
loop_
_entity.id
_entity.type
_entity.pdbx_description
1 polymer ?
#
loop_
_entity_poly.entity_id
_entity_poly.type
_entity_poly.pdbx_seq_one_letter_code
_entity_poly.pdbx_strand_id
1 'polypeptide(L)'
;MLELGKKKKTLKIIQVYAPTSASEDEDVEDFYQERSQAELKKSTYTIIMGDFNAKLGRGKSIEKFIGRYGIKQRNERGDRLSTVVESKGYYVGNNKKWLFWNVEVLRSFNTGWDHRLPRAHIHNKGLKTGKTRGTCRMKKNTGTIDGRSLEESLQYVKFQDANDIDADYCFFIYILKGCMGKAETCEPAVNGSRISEVTKQLVQKRRELKRDGSHNLKYSILCKLIRGRVKEGVN
;
A
#
# COMPACT_ATOMS: atom_id res chain seq x y z
N MET A 1 42.93 12.03 1.47
CA MET A 1 42.25 11.76 0.17
C MET A 1 42.19 10.24 0.02
N LEU A 2 41.07 9.52 -0.03
CA LEU A 2 39.67 9.81 -0.33
C LEU A 2 38.80 8.89 0.56
N GLU A 3 37.85 9.44 1.33
CA GLU A 3 36.74 8.59 1.80
C GLU A 3 35.82 8.30 0.62
N LEU A 4 35.91 7.08 0.07
CA LEU A 4 34.92 6.54 -0.86
C LEU A 4 33.59 6.39 -0.12
N GLY A 5 32.79 7.45 -0.13
CA GLY A 5 31.45 7.47 0.47
C GLY A 5 30.63 6.26 0.01
N LYS A 6 30.24 5.39 0.95
CA LYS A 6 29.41 4.21 0.67
C LYS A 6 28.16 4.63 -0.10
N LYS A 7 28.05 4.25 -1.39
CA LYS A 7 26.87 4.52 -2.22
C LYS A 7 25.62 4.01 -1.51
N LYS A 8 24.66 4.90 -1.23
CA LYS A 8 23.37 4.54 -0.61
C LYS A 8 22.65 3.58 -1.56
N LYS A 9 22.46 2.32 -1.13
CA LYS A 9 21.63 1.36 -1.86
C LYS A 9 20.16 1.65 -1.58
N THR A 10 19.30 1.61 -2.60
CA THR A 10 17.85 1.84 -2.49
C THR A 10 17.09 0.59 -2.90
N LEU A 11 16.01 0.27 -2.19
CA LEU A 11 15.10 -0.85 -2.49
C LEU A 11 13.76 -0.26 -2.90
N LYS A 12 13.29 -0.63 -4.09
CA LYS A 12 11.96 -0.35 -4.60
C LYS A 12 11.15 -1.64 -4.55
N ILE A 13 9.97 -1.58 -3.94
CA ILE A 13 9.00 -2.67 -3.97
C ILE A 13 7.80 -2.14 -4.74
N ILE A 14 7.44 -2.83 -5.83
CA ILE A 14 6.25 -2.57 -6.63
C ILE A 14 5.29 -3.71 -6.33
N GLN A 15 4.11 -3.37 -5.81
CA GLN A 15 3.04 -4.33 -5.61
C GLN A 15 2.07 -4.25 -6.78
N VAL A 16 1.74 -5.39 -7.37
CA VAL A 16 0.86 -5.47 -8.53
C VAL A 16 -0.34 -6.37 -8.26
N TYR A 17 -1.46 -6.05 -8.89
CA TYR A 17 -2.60 -6.93 -9.02
C TYR A 17 -3.03 -6.85 -10.48
N ALA A 18 -2.68 -7.85 -11.28
CA ALA A 18 -2.99 -7.86 -12.69
C ALA A 18 -4.49 -8.13 -12.90
N PRO A 19 -5.12 -7.51 -13.89
CA PRO A 19 -6.52 -7.76 -14.24
C PRO A 19 -6.76 -9.25 -14.53
N THR A 20 -8.00 -9.71 -14.39
CA THR A 20 -8.37 -11.11 -14.66
C THR A 20 -8.64 -11.31 -16.16
N SER A 21 -8.94 -12.54 -16.58
CA SER A 21 -9.37 -12.81 -17.97
C SER A 21 -10.72 -12.21 -18.34
N ALA A 22 -11.51 -11.78 -17.36
CA ALA A 22 -12.82 -11.17 -17.53
C ALA A 22 -12.79 -9.63 -17.42
N SER A 23 -11.62 -9.04 -17.20
CA SER A 23 -11.46 -7.59 -17.13
C SER A 23 -11.50 -6.95 -18.52
N GLU A 24 -11.94 -5.70 -18.59
CA GLU A 24 -12.02 -4.93 -19.83
C GLU A 24 -10.62 -4.61 -20.38
N ASP A 25 -10.53 -4.38 -21.69
CA ASP A 25 -9.23 -4.08 -22.33
C ASP A 25 -8.63 -2.77 -21.80
N GLU A 26 -9.46 -1.79 -21.43
CA GLU A 26 -9.03 -0.53 -20.80
C GLU A 26 -8.30 -0.78 -19.45
N ASP A 27 -8.87 -1.62 -18.58
CA ASP A 27 -8.22 -2.02 -17.31
C ASP A 27 -6.85 -2.69 -17.54
N VAL A 28 -6.74 -3.45 -18.64
CA VAL A 28 -5.50 -4.13 -19.02
C VAL A 28 -4.45 -3.13 -19.48
N GLU A 29 -4.83 -2.17 -20.31
CA GLU A 29 -3.94 -1.10 -20.79
C GLU A 29 -3.46 -0.22 -19.62
N ASP A 30 -4.37 0.22 -18.76
CA ASP A 30 -4.08 1.01 -17.57
C ASP A 30 -3.08 0.30 -16.65
N PHE A 31 -3.29 -1.00 -16.40
CA PHE A 31 -2.37 -1.81 -15.60
C PHE A 31 -0.94 -1.79 -16.16
N TYR A 32 -0.78 -1.95 -17.48
CA TYR A 32 0.55 -1.94 -18.11
C TYR A 32 1.18 -0.55 -18.12
N GLN A 33 0.37 0.50 -18.27
CA GLN A 33 0.81 1.89 -18.20
C GLN A 33 1.30 2.24 -16.79
N GLU A 34 0.51 2.00 -15.75
CA GLU A 34 0.87 2.26 -14.36
C GLU A 34 2.13 1.49 -13.93
N ARG A 35 2.20 0.21 -14.30
CA ARG A 35 3.39 -0.61 -14.03
C ARG A 35 4.63 0.00 -14.67
N SER A 36 4.53 0.43 -15.92
CA SER A 36 5.65 1.04 -16.65
C SER A 36 6.09 2.33 -15.97
N GLN A 37 5.15 3.18 -15.53
CA GLN A 37 5.44 4.39 -14.78
C GLN A 37 6.14 4.10 -13.43
N ALA A 38 5.67 3.10 -12.67
CA ALA A 38 6.31 2.69 -11.41
C ALA A 38 7.74 2.15 -11.63
N GLU A 39 8.01 1.56 -12.79
CA GLU A 39 9.32 1.05 -13.17
C GLU A 39 10.32 2.16 -13.52
N LEU A 40 9.89 3.32 -14.05
CA LEU A 40 10.75 4.46 -14.42
C LEU A 40 11.68 4.94 -13.30
N LYS A 41 11.21 4.86 -12.04
CA LYS A 41 12.00 5.26 -10.88
C LYS A 41 13.16 4.29 -10.66
N LYS A 42 14.39 4.69 -11.02
CA LYS A 42 15.59 3.85 -10.84
C LYS A 42 15.86 3.56 -9.35
N SER A 43 16.24 2.33 -9.05
CA SER A 43 16.66 1.91 -7.71
C SER A 43 17.74 0.84 -7.79
N THR A 44 18.51 0.65 -6.71
CA THR A 44 19.57 -0.39 -6.68
C THR A 44 18.99 -1.80 -6.73
N TYR A 45 17.86 -2.01 -6.06
CA TYR A 45 17.14 -3.28 -6.04
C TYR A 45 15.66 -3.02 -6.29
N THR A 46 15.07 -3.68 -7.27
CA THR A 46 13.62 -3.63 -7.53
C THR A 46 13.02 -5.01 -7.29
N ILE A 47 11.99 -5.08 -6.46
CA ILE A 47 11.16 -6.27 -6.25
C ILE A 47 9.78 -5.95 -6.78
N ILE A 48 9.29 -6.74 -7.74
CA ILE A 48 7.91 -6.67 -8.22
C ILE A 48 7.22 -7.91 -7.65
N MET A 49 6.16 -7.70 -6.87
CA MET A 49 5.43 -8.77 -6.18
C MET A 49 3.93 -8.52 -6.22
N GLY A 50 3.14 -9.57 -6.01
CA GLY A 50 1.69 -9.47 -5.99
C GLY A 50 1.08 -10.52 -6.90
N ASP A 51 -0.17 -10.29 -7.31
CA ASP A 51 -0.88 -11.20 -8.19
C ASP A 51 -0.70 -10.77 -9.65
N PHE A 52 -0.28 -11.70 -10.49
CA PHE A 52 -0.12 -11.47 -11.93
C PHE A 52 -1.20 -12.15 -12.76
N ASN A 53 -2.11 -12.93 -12.14
CA ASN A 53 -3.12 -13.73 -12.85
C ASN A 53 -2.53 -14.52 -14.04
N ALA A 54 -1.27 -14.93 -13.91
CA ALA A 54 -0.47 -15.56 -14.96
C ALA A 54 0.14 -16.86 -14.43
N LYS A 55 0.10 -17.90 -15.28
CA LYS A 55 0.71 -19.20 -15.00
C LYS A 55 1.95 -19.31 -15.86
N LEU A 56 3.13 -19.13 -15.27
CA LEU A 56 4.42 -19.29 -15.98
C LEU A 56 4.77 -20.75 -16.26
N GLY A 57 4.22 -21.67 -15.46
CA GLY A 57 4.56 -23.09 -15.51
C GLY A 57 6.04 -23.37 -15.28
N ARG A 58 6.46 -24.59 -15.64
CA ARG A 58 7.86 -25.02 -15.50
C ARG A 58 8.74 -24.28 -16.53
N GLY A 59 9.83 -23.67 -16.08
CA GLY A 59 10.80 -23.04 -16.98
C GLY A 59 11.38 -24.05 -17.99
N LYS A 60 11.47 -23.63 -19.25
CA LYS A 60 12.10 -24.42 -20.34
C LYS A 60 13.62 -24.34 -20.22
N SER A 61 14.35 -25.30 -20.83
CA SER A 61 15.82 -25.36 -20.78
C SER A 61 16.54 -24.11 -21.30
N ILE A 62 15.91 -23.39 -22.23
CA ILE A 62 16.40 -22.13 -22.81
C ILE A 62 16.19 -20.92 -21.88
N GLU A 63 15.24 -21.00 -20.95
CA GLU A 63 14.81 -19.85 -20.15
C GLU A 63 15.72 -19.65 -18.93
N LYS A 64 16.61 -18.65 -19.00
CA LYS A 64 17.57 -18.34 -17.94
C LYS A 64 16.92 -17.74 -16.68
N PHE A 65 15.77 -17.12 -16.84
CA PHE A 65 15.13 -16.28 -15.83
C PHE A 65 13.96 -16.96 -15.10
N ILE A 66 13.44 -18.07 -15.66
CA ILE A 66 12.31 -18.84 -15.13
C ILE A 66 12.84 -20.14 -14.54
N GLY A 67 12.46 -20.42 -13.29
CA GLY A 67 12.92 -21.61 -12.58
C GLY A 67 12.22 -22.90 -13.04
N ARG A 68 12.90 -24.03 -12.86
CA ARG A 68 12.41 -25.40 -13.19
C ARG A 68 11.31 -25.94 -12.28
N TYR A 69 10.83 -25.17 -11.31
CA TYR A 69 9.93 -25.60 -10.24
C TYR A 69 8.53 -24.96 -10.33
N GLY A 70 8.18 -24.36 -11.47
CA GLY A 70 6.81 -23.88 -11.69
C GLY A 70 5.82 -25.03 -11.86
N ILE A 71 4.61 -24.83 -11.34
CA ILE A 71 3.52 -25.81 -11.31
C ILE A 71 2.53 -25.47 -12.42
N LYS A 72 1.92 -26.49 -13.03
CA LYS A 72 0.96 -26.40 -14.16
C LYS A 72 1.59 -25.96 -15.49
N GLN A 73 0.85 -26.12 -16.59
CA GLN A 73 1.25 -25.60 -17.90
C GLN A 73 1.14 -24.08 -17.94
N ARG A 74 1.95 -23.48 -18.81
CA ARG A 74 1.96 -22.05 -19.05
C ARG A 74 0.69 -21.63 -19.78
N ASN A 75 0.10 -20.50 -19.39
CA ASN A 75 -0.99 -19.86 -20.15
C ASN A 75 -0.46 -18.69 -20.98
N GLU A 76 -1.27 -18.17 -21.91
CA GLU A 76 -0.89 -17.04 -22.79
C GLU A 76 -0.37 -15.82 -22.00
N ARG A 77 -1.01 -15.49 -20.88
CA ARG A 77 -0.57 -14.43 -19.97
C ARG A 77 0.79 -14.72 -19.34
N GLY A 78 1.07 -15.99 -19.05
CA GLY A 78 2.37 -16.49 -18.64
C GLY A 78 3.43 -16.35 -19.73
N ASP A 79 3.08 -16.56 -21.00
CA ASP A 79 3.99 -16.29 -22.12
C ASP A 79 4.32 -14.79 -22.22
N ARG A 80 3.32 -13.90 -22.16
CA ARG A 80 3.55 -12.45 -22.11
C ARG A 80 4.46 -12.06 -20.95
N LEU A 81 4.20 -12.61 -19.75
CA LEU A 81 5.04 -12.36 -18.58
C LEU A 81 6.46 -12.89 -18.78
N SER A 82 6.64 -14.04 -19.45
CA SER A 82 7.96 -14.60 -19.75
C SER A 82 8.78 -13.68 -20.65
N THR A 83 8.16 -13.12 -21.70
CA THR A 83 8.79 -12.13 -22.60
C THR A 83 9.21 -10.87 -21.85
N VAL A 84 8.38 -10.38 -20.94
CA VAL A 84 8.72 -9.20 -20.11
C VAL A 84 9.88 -9.49 -19.16
N VAL A 85 9.88 -10.68 -18.56
CA VAL A 85 10.95 -11.13 -17.65
C VAL A 85 12.27 -11.25 -18.40
N GLU A 86 12.26 -11.81 -19.60
CA GLU A 86 13.45 -11.98 -20.44
C GLU A 86 13.98 -10.64 -20.97
N SER A 87 13.12 -9.81 -21.55
CA SER A 87 13.49 -8.50 -22.10
C SER A 87 14.07 -7.55 -21.04
N LYS A 88 13.54 -7.58 -19.81
CA LYS A 88 14.02 -6.75 -18.70
C LYS A 88 15.11 -7.40 -17.86
N GLY A 89 15.46 -8.67 -18.14
CA GLY A 89 16.42 -9.45 -17.36
C GLY A 89 16.01 -9.67 -15.89
N TYR A 90 14.70 -9.74 -15.64
CA TYR A 90 14.16 -10.00 -14.30
C TYR A 90 14.31 -11.47 -13.94
N TYR A 91 14.41 -11.78 -12.64
CA TYR A 91 14.43 -13.15 -12.16
C TYR A 91 13.12 -13.47 -11.45
N VAL A 92 12.49 -14.58 -11.83
CA VAL A 92 11.36 -15.10 -11.07
C VAL A 92 11.88 -15.61 -9.72
N GLY A 93 11.26 -15.21 -8.61
CA GLY A 93 11.79 -15.32 -7.24
C GLY A 93 12.27 -16.71 -6.81
N ASN A 94 11.86 -17.78 -7.50
CA ASN A 94 12.33 -19.14 -7.26
C ASN A 94 13.79 -19.41 -7.74
N ASN A 95 14.37 -18.52 -8.54
CA ASN A 95 15.63 -18.79 -9.24
C ASN A 95 16.89 -18.22 -8.57
N LYS A 96 16.79 -17.45 -7.48
CA LYS A 96 17.94 -16.76 -6.85
C LYS A 96 17.99 -16.94 -5.32
N LYS A 97 18.41 -18.14 -4.88
CA LYS A 97 18.55 -18.52 -3.46
C LYS A 97 19.48 -17.60 -2.63
N TRP A 98 20.44 -16.92 -3.26
CA TRP A 98 21.34 -15.99 -2.56
C TRP A 98 20.68 -14.63 -2.26
N LEU A 99 19.60 -14.28 -2.96
CA LEU A 99 18.85 -13.03 -2.75
C LEU A 99 17.65 -13.23 -1.81
N PHE A 100 16.90 -14.32 -2.01
CA PHE A 100 15.77 -14.72 -1.18
C PHE A 100 16.04 -16.08 -0.53
N TRP A 101 15.85 -16.19 0.78
CA TRP A 101 15.88 -17.45 1.51
C TRP A 101 14.57 -17.66 2.27
N ASN A 102 14.29 -18.92 2.66
CA ASN A 102 13.05 -19.32 3.31
C ASN A 102 11.79 -18.78 2.58
N VAL A 103 11.69 -19.11 1.29
CA VAL A 103 10.50 -18.83 0.48
C VAL A 103 9.46 -19.89 0.78
N GLU A 104 8.42 -19.53 1.52
CA GLU A 104 7.35 -20.43 1.95
C GLU A 104 5.97 -19.80 1.72
N VAL A 105 4.97 -20.64 1.53
CA VAL A 105 3.56 -20.21 1.57
C VAL A 105 3.03 -20.60 2.93
N LEU A 106 2.63 -19.61 3.73
CA LEU A 106 2.19 -19.84 5.12
C LEU A 106 0.87 -20.61 5.12
N ARG A 107 0.93 -21.86 5.60
CA ARG A 107 -0.22 -22.78 5.61
C ARG A 107 -1.24 -22.46 6.70
N SER A 108 -0.78 -21.92 7.83
CA SER A 108 -1.62 -21.66 9.01
C SER A 108 -2.34 -20.31 8.98
N PHE A 109 -2.01 -19.44 8.01
CA PHE A 109 -2.64 -18.13 7.87
C PHE A 109 -3.76 -18.21 6.83
N ASN A 110 -4.96 -18.56 7.29
CA ASN A 110 -6.16 -18.60 6.45
C ASN A 110 -6.97 -17.32 6.69
N THR A 111 -6.98 -16.40 5.72
CA THR A 111 -7.77 -15.16 5.80
C THR A 111 -9.22 -15.35 5.36
N GLY A 112 -9.62 -16.57 4.97
CA GLY A 112 -10.90 -16.84 4.31
C GLY A 112 -10.91 -16.51 2.82
N TRP A 113 -9.78 -16.05 2.26
CA TRP A 113 -9.59 -15.80 0.84
C TRP A 113 -8.86 -16.97 0.18
N ASP A 114 -9.03 -17.13 -1.12
CA ASP A 114 -8.43 -18.17 -1.97
C ASP A 114 -6.91 -17.98 -2.21
N HIS A 115 -6.39 -16.79 -1.91
CA HIS A 115 -4.96 -16.50 -1.93
C HIS A 115 -4.28 -16.84 -0.60
N ARG A 116 -3.16 -17.56 -0.68
CA ARG A 116 -2.31 -17.88 0.48
C ARG A 116 -1.14 -16.92 0.58
N LEU A 117 -0.76 -16.55 1.81
CA LEU A 117 0.29 -15.57 2.06
C LEU A 117 1.69 -16.12 1.72
N PRO A 118 2.41 -15.55 0.73
CA PRO A 118 3.81 -15.89 0.49
C PRO A 118 4.71 -15.12 1.46
N ARG A 119 5.71 -15.81 2.00
CA ARG A 119 6.76 -15.24 2.84
C ARG A 119 8.12 -15.56 2.22
N ALA A 120 9.01 -14.58 2.23
CA ALA A 120 10.42 -14.76 1.86
C ALA A 120 11.29 -13.84 2.71
N HIS A 121 12.48 -14.31 3.07
CA HIS A 121 13.49 -13.50 3.73
C HIS A 121 14.47 -12.93 2.69
N ILE A 122 14.76 -11.63 2.78
CA ILE A 122 15.64 -10.94 1.84
C ILE A 122 17.02 -10.77 2.47
N HIS A 123 18.07 -11.20 1.78
CA HIS A 123 19.44 -10.88 2.19
C HIS A 123 19.74 -9.40 1.93
N ASN A 124 20.02 -8.66 2.99
CA ASN A 124 20.31 -7.24 2.92
C ASN A 124 21.69 -6.92 3.52
N LYS A 125 22.71 -6.76 2.66
CA LYS A 125 24.06 -6.35 3.08
C LYS A 125 24.32 -4.83 2.96
N GLY A 126 23.31 -3.96 2.84
CA GLY A 126 23.60 -2.52 2.74
C GLY A 126 22.46 -1.51 2.48
N LEU A 127 21.20 -1.87 2.63
CA LEU A 127 20.08 -0.92 2.53
C LEU A 127 19.88 -0.19 3.86
N LYS A 128 20.09 1.12 3.87
CA LYS A 128 19.56 1.98 4.93
C LYS A 128 18.06 2.12 4.68
N THR A 129 17.23 1.65 5.62
CA THR A 129 15.77 1.70 5.55
C THR A 129 15.24 3.14 5.68
N GLY A 130 15.27 3.89 4.59
CA GLY A 130 14.40 5.06 4.42
C GLY A 130 13.08 4.58 3.84
N LYS A 131 12.04 4.43 4.67
CA LYS A 131 10.70 4.07 4.21
C LYS A 131 10.08 5.26 3.47
N THR A 132 10.34 5.41 2.18
CA THR A 132 9.44 6.21 1.32
C THR A 132 8.27 5.32 0.93
N ARG A 133 7.23 5.34 1.75
CA ARG A 133 5.94 4.73 1.41
C ARG A 133 5.30 5.59 0.32
N GLY A 134 5.49 5.20 -0.93
CA GLY A 134 4.55 5.58 -1.99
C GLY A 134 3.31 4.71 -1.82
N THR A 135 2.42 5.08 -0.91
CA THR A 135 1.06 4.57 -0.95
C THR A 135 0.28 5.50 -1.86
N CYS A 136 -0.30 5.00 -2.95
CA CYS A 136 -1.53 5.60 -3.47
C CYS A 136 -2.56 5.41 -2.36
N ARG A 137 -2.57 6.35 -1.41
CA ARG A 137 -3.63 6.43 -0.41
C ARG A 137 -4.83 6.94 -1.20
N MET A 138 -5.74 6.04 -1.56
CA MET A 138 -7.10 6.45 -1.89
C MET A 138 -7.56 7.35 -0.75
N LYS A 139 -7.78 8.64 -1.07
CA LYS A 139 -8.40 9.57 -0.12
C LYS A 139 -9.72 8.92 0.26
N LYS A 140 -9.84 8.40 1.47
CA LYS A 140 -11.16 8.20 2.06
C LYS A 140 -11.68 9.60 2.28
N ASN A 141 -12.48 10.11 1.35
CA ASN A 141 -13.35 11.24 1.62
C ASN A 141 -14.37 10.74 2.63
N THR A 142 -14.07 10.88 3.92
CA THR A 142 -15.09 10.82 4.95
C THR A 142 -15.68 12.22 5.04
N GLY A 143 -16.41 12.62 3.99
CA GLY A 143 -17.33 13.73 4.10
C GLY A 143 -18.48 13.24 4.98
N THR A 144 -18.56 13.76 6.20
CA THR A 144 -19.76 13.62 7.01
C THR A 144 -20.81 14.53 6.39
N ILE A 145 -21.86 13.95 5.81
CA ILE A 145 -22.97 14.71 5.23
C ILE A 145 -23.90 15.08 6.37
N ASP A 146 -24.17 16.38 6.57
CA ASP A 146 -25.20 16.81 7.51
C ASP A 146 -26.59 16.55 6.90
N GLY A 147 -27.36 15.67 7.54
CA GLY A 147 -28.67 15.24 7.02
C GLY A 147 -29.69 16.37 6.92
N ARG A 148 -29.58 17.40 7.77
CA ARG A 148 -30.53 18.53 7.80
C ARG A 148 -30.35 19.47 6.61
N SER A 149 -29.11 19.86 6.33
CA SER A 149 -28.80 20.70 5.16
C SER A 149 -29.09 19.99 3.83
N LEU A 150 -29.01 18.67 3.80
CA LEU A 150 -29.41 17.88 2.63
C LEU A 150 -30.92 17.92 2.40
N GLU A 151 -31.72 17.77 3.46
CA GLU A 151 -33.19 17.79 3.40
C GLU A 151 -33.72 19.16 2.96
N GLU A 152 -33.16 20.25 3.49
CA GLU A 152 -33.46 21.62 3.03
C GLU A 152 -33.11 21.82 1.55
N SER A 153 -31.98 21.26 1.10
CA SER A 153 -31.54 21.38 -0.29
C SER A 153 -32.40 20.58 -1.27
N LEU A 154 -33.03 19.48 -0.82
CA LEU A 154 -33.91 18.64 -1.63
C LEU A 154 -35.33 19.20 -1.73
N GLN A 155 -35.80 19.93 -0.72
CA GLN A 155 -37.16 20.50 -0.68
C GLN A 155 -37.44 21.48 -1.84
N TYR A 156 -36.41 22.15 -2.37
CA TYR A 156 -36.54 23.11 -3.47
C TYR A 156 -36.30 22.50 -4.87
N VAL A 157 -35.97 21.20 -4.96
CA VAL A 157 -35.71 20.54 -6.24
C VAL A 157 -37.03 20.17 -6.91
N LYS A 158 -37.27 20.75 -8.09
CA LYS A 158 -38.32 20.30 -8.99
C LYS A 158 -37.72 19.33 -9.99
N PHE A 159 -38.09 18.05 -9.90
CA PHE A 159 -37.80 17.07 -10.93
C PHE A 159 -38.70 17.35 -12.13
N GLN A 160 -38.12 17.44 -13.33
CA GLN A 160 -38.85 17.49 -14.58
C GLN A 160 -38.60 16.16 -15.28
N ASP A 161 -39.67 15.55 -15.78
CA ASP A 161 -39.57 14.32 -16.55
C ASP A 161 -39.18 14.69 -17.98
N ALA A 162 -37.99 14.30 -18.44
CA ALA A 162 -37.65 14.34 -19.85
C ALA A 162 -38.21 13.11 -20.56
N ASN A 163 -38.28 13.17 -21.89
CA ASN A 163 -38.71 12.05 -22.71
C ASN A 163 -37.60 10.99 -22.91
N ASP A 164 -36.40 11.23 -22.35
CA ASP A 164 -35.22 10.39 -22.51
C ASP A 164 -34.67 10.00 -21.13
N ILE A 165 -34.70 8.69 -20.87
CA ILE A 165 -34.35 8.07 -19.59
C ILE A 165 -32.87 8.35 -19.25
N ASP A 166 -31.97 8.30 -20.23
CA ASP A 166 -30.54 8.49 -19.98
C ASP A 166 -30.23 9.96 -19.64
N ALA A 167 -30.92 10.89 -20.30
CA ALA A 167 -30.84 12.32 -20.00
C ALA A 167 -31.39 12.65 -18.61
N ASP A 168 -32.49 12.01 -18.21
CA ASP A 168 -33.07 12.13 -16.87
C ASP A 168 -32.14 11.62 -15.79
N TYR A 169 -31.51 10.46 -15.99
CA TYR A 169 -30.52 9.94 -15.04
C TYR A 169 -29.33 10.88 -14.89
N CYS A 170 -28.83 11.45 -15.98
CA CYS A 170 -27.74 12.41 -15.95
C CYS A 170 -28.13 13.68 -15.18
N PHE A 171 -29.34 14.20 -15.41
CA PHE A 171 -29.87 15.37 -14.72
C PHE A 171 -30.07 15.10 -13.22
N PHE A 172 -30.59 13.94 -12.87
CA PHE A 172 -30.78 13.50 -11.49
C PHE A 172 -29.44 13.40 -10.74
N ILE A 173 -28.43 12.76 -11.34
CA ILE A 173 -27.08 12.66 -10.76
C ILE A 173 -26.47 14.04 -10.57
N TYR A 174 -26.67 14.96 -11.52
CA TYR A 174 -26.16 16.33 -11.44
C TYR A 174 -26.76 17.08 -10.24
N ILE A 175 -28.07 17.01 -10.07
CA ILE A 175 -28.75 17.63 -8.92
C ILE A 175 -28.27 17.03 -7.61
N LEU A 176 -28.19 15.70 -7.52
CA LEU A 176 -27.73 15.01 -6.31
C LEU A 176 -26.31 15.42 -5.92
N LYS A 177 -25.39 15.49 -6.88
CA LYS A 177 -24.01 15.97 -6.64
C LYS A 177 -24.00 17.43 -6.18
N GLY A 178 -24.87 18.27 -6.74
CA GLY A 178 -25.03 19.67 -6.32
C GLY A 178 -25.57 19.83 -4.90
N CYS A 179 -26.55 19.01 -4.49
CA CYS A 179 -27.08 18.98 -3.12
C CYS A 179 -26.02 18.45 -2.14
N MET A 180 -25.29 17.40 -2.51
CA MET A 180 -24.20 16.87 -1.69
C MET A 180 -23.11 17.92 -1.44
N GLY A 181 -22.69 18.66 -2.47
CA GLY A 181 -21.66 19.70 -2.31
C GLY A 181 -22.07 20.82 -1.35
N LYS A 182 -23.38 21.06 -1.15
CA LYS A 182 -23.90 22.03 -0.17
C LYS A 182 -24.01 21.47 1.25
N ALA A 183 -24.21 20.16 1.38
CA ALA A 183 -24.38 19.46 2.65
C ALA A 183 -23.06 18.89 3.22
N GLU A 184 -21.96 18.97 2.47
CA GLU A 184 -20.62 18.64 2.95
C GLU A 184 -20.17 19.67 4.01
N THR A 185 -20.35 19.32 5.28
CA THR A 185 -19.70 20.06 6.37
C THR A 185 -18.31 19.48 6.60
N CYS A 186 -17.29 20.33 6.44
CA CYS A 186 -15.93 19.99 6.81
C CYS A 186 -15.82 20.13 8.33
N GLU A 187 -16.13 19.08 9.10
CA GLU A 187 -15.64 19.06 10.47
C GLU A 187 -14.10 19.08 10.43
N PRO A 188 -13.44 20.03 11.12
CA PRO A 188 -12.00 20.03 11.20
C PRO A 188 -11.59 18.71 11.83
N ALA A 189 -10.73 17.96 11.13
CA ALA A 189 -10.26 16.66 11.58
C ALA A 189 -9.82 16.77 13.04
N VAL A 190 -10.61 16.18 13.95
CA VAL A 190 -10.24 16.09 15.35
C VAL A 190 -9.07 15.12 15.40
N ASN A 191 -7.86 15.67 15.29
CA ASN A 191 -6.64 14.97 15.61
C ASN A 191 -6.63 14.77 17.12
N GLY A 192 -7.49 13.88 17.62
CA GLY A 192 -7.45 13.40 18.98
C GLY A 192 -6.06 12.84 19.19
N SER A 193 -5.21 13.60 19.88
CA SER A 193 -3.84 13.18 20.08
C SER A 193 -3.89 11.87 20.86
N ARG A 194 -3.36 10.79 20.27
CA ARG A 194 -3.34 9.42 20.81
C ARG A 194 -2.68 9.25 22.19
N ILE A 195 -2.27 10.35 22.80
CA ILE A 195 -1.53 10.46 24.04
C ILE A 195 -2.13 11.64 24.81
N SER A 196 -2.55 11.42 26.04
CA SER A 196 -3.10 12.46 26.91
C SER A 196 -2.08 13.55 27.23
N GLU A 197 -2.55 14.77 27.48
CA GLU A 197 -1.70 15.94 27.77
C GLU A 197 -0.78 15.71 28.99
N VAL A 198 -1.31 15.05 30.02
CA VAL A 198 -0.55 14.61 31.21
C VAL A 198 0.62 13.70 30.83
N THR A 199 0.41 12.80 29.87
CA THR A 199 1.46 11.88 29.41
C THR A 199 2.52 12.61 28.59
N LYS A 200 2.16 13.65 27.83
CA LYS A 200 3.11 14.52 27.12
C LYS A 200 4.04 15.26 28.09
N GLN A 201 3.50 15.81 29.18
CA GLN A 201 4.29 16.47 30.23
C GLN A 201 5.29 15.51 30.90
N LEU A 202 4.87 14.27 31.19
CA LEU A 202 5.77 13.24 31.74
C LEU A 202 6.89 12.87 30.76
N VAL A 203 6.58 12.77 29.47
CA VAL A 203 7.58 12.53 28.41
C VAL A 203 8.56 13.70 28.29
N GLN A 204 8.11 14.94 28.48
CA GLN A 204 8.97 16.12 28.50
C GLN A 204 9.92 16.11 29.71
N LYS A 205 9.41 15.84 30.91
CA LYS A 205 10.21 15.69 32.13
C LYS A 205 11.28 14.59 32.00
N ARG A 206 10.96 13.51 31.26
CA ARG A 206 11.95 12.46 30.92
C ARG A 206 13.06 12.97 30.00
N ARG A 207 12.76 13.90 29.08
CA ARG A 207 13.77 14.47 28.17
C ARG A 207 14.74 15.36 28.93
N GLU A 208 14.25 16.16 29.88
CA GLU A 208 15.07 16.99 30.76
C GLU A 208 16.03 16.14 31.60
N LEU A 209 15.51 15.14 32.32
CA LEU A 209 16.34 14.22 33.11
C LEU A 209 17.36 13.41 32.28
N LYS A 210 17.10 13.22 30.98
CA LYS A 210 18.05 12.58 30.07
C LYS A 210 19.18 13.53 29.65
N ARG A 211 18.92 14.85 29.59
CA ARG A 211 19.95 15.86 29.28
C ARG A 211 20.94 16.01 30.42
N ASP A 212 20.47 15.89 31.66
CA ASP A 212 21.30 16.03 32.87
C ASP A 212 22.26 14.84 33.11
N GLY A 213 22.24 13.81 32.26
CA GLY A 213 23.17 12.66 32.31
C GLY A 213 23.01 11.73 33.52
N SER A 214 22.05 12.04 34.42
CA SER A 214 21.88 11.35 35.68
C SER A 214 20.85 10.22 35.56
N HIS A 215 21.32 9.00 35.30
CA HIS A 215 20.49 7.80 35.24
C HIS A 215 20.08 7.30 36.64
N ASN A 216 19.34 8.13 37.36
CA ASN A 216 18.90 7.85 38.73
C ASN A 216 17.63 6.98 38.77
N LEU A 217 17.34 6.41 39.95
CA LEU A 217 16.10 5.68 40.26
C LEU A 217 14.84 6.45 39.79
N LYS A 218 14.85 7.78 39.92
CA LYS A 218 13.78 8.69 39.46
C LYS A 218 13.51 8.58 37.94
N TYR A 219 14.55 8.43 37.12
CA TYR A 219 14.43 8.24 35.68
C TYR A 219 13.80 6.89 35.33
N SER A 220 14.19 5.83 36.05
CA SER A 220 13.67 4.48 35.85
C SER A 220 12.18 4.40 36.22
N ILE A 221 11.79 4.98 37.36
CA ILE A 221 10.39 5.06 37.81
C ILE A 221 9.55 5.84 36.79
N LEU A 222 10.03 6.99 36.32
CA LEU A 222 9.33 7.80 35.32
C LEU A 222 9.12 7.04 34.00
N CYS A 223 10.12 6.27 33.56
CA CYS A 223 10.00 5.43 32.37
C CYS A 223 8.96 4.31 32.52
N LYS A 224 8.83 3.70 33.70
CA LYS A 224 7.79 2.69 33.96
C LYS A 224 6.40 3.32 33.94
N LEU A 225 6.24 4.48 34.57
CA LEU A 225 4.97 5.21 34.66
C LEU A 225 4.46 5.68 33.27
N ILE A 226 5.36 6.18 32.41
CA ILE A 226 5.01 6.55 31.02
C ILE A 226 4.53 5.33 30.23
N ARG A 227 5.19 4.17 30.37
CA ARG A 227 4.78 2.95 29.66
C ARG A 227 3.41 2.44 30.09
N GLY A 228 3.11 2.51 31.39
CA GLY A 228 1.78 2.16 31.92
C GLY A 228 0.68 3.05 31.33
N ARG A 229 0.85 4.37 31.41
CA ARG A 229 -0.18 5.31 30.91
C ARG A 229 -0.35 5.32 29.39
N VAL A 230 0.73 5.09 28.63
CA VAL A 230 0.61 4.93 27.18
C VAL A 230 -0.13 3.63 26.82
N LYS A 231 -0.10 2.60 27.68
CA LYS A 231 -0.87 1.37 27.48
C LYS A 231 -2.36 1.57 27.83
N GLU A 232 -2.66 2.39 28.83
CA GLU A 232 -4.03 2.70 29.27
C GLU A 232 -4.75 3.73 28.37
N GLY A 233 -4.01 4.68 27.77
CA GLY A 233 -4.57 5.71 26.88
C GLY A 233 -4.75 5.29 25.42
N VAL A 234 -4.59 4.01 25.10
CA VAL A 234 -4.90 3.42 23.78
C VAL A 234 -6.18 2.62 23.93
N ASN A 235 -7.30 3.33 24.04
CA ASN A 235 -8.66 2.85 23.80
C ASN A 235 -9.33 3.84 22.86
#